data_AF-A0A2I0Q8P4-F1
#
_entry.id   AF-A0A2I0Q8P4-F1
#
_cell.length_a   1.000
_cell.length_b   1.000
_cell.length_c   1.000
_cell.angle_alpha   90.00
_cell.angle_beta   90.00
_cell.angle_gamma   90.00
#
_symmetry.space_group_name_H-M   'P 1'
#
loop_
_entity.id
_entity.type
_entity.pdbx_description
1 polymer ?
#
loop_
_entity_poly.entity_id
_entity_poly.type
_entity_poly.pdbx_seq_one_letter_code
_entity_poly.pdbx_strand_id
1 'polypeptide(L)' 'MRTEKLFKGKTIAILSGGGDTPAINSSIEAVRNRASMLGFKVYGVLRGWKGLLGEGDIVELTNIPYNGIYGGT' A
#
# COMPACT_ATOMS: atom_id res chain seq x y z
N MET A 1 -27.45 -2.67 -10.34
CA MET A 1 -26.33 -1.76 -10.01
C MET A 1 -25.72 -2.24 -8.71
N ARG A 2 -24.44 -2.62 -8.64
CA ARG A 2 -23.80 -2.93 -7.35
C ARG A 2 -23.72 -1.63 -6.55
N THR A 3 -24.42 -1.57 -5.42
CA THR A 3 -24.47 -0.42 -4.52
C THR A 3 -23.18 -0.28 -3.69
N GLU A 4 -22.34 -1.31 -3.67
CA GLU A 4 -21.08 -1.32 -2.92
C GLU A 4 -19.87 -1.61 -3.80
N LYS A 5 -18.74 -0.99 -3.45
CA LYS A 5 -17.44 -1.26 -4.07
C LYS A 5 -17.08 -2.74 -3.88
N LEU A 6 -16.43 -3.33 -4.89
CA LEU A 6 -16.16 -4.78 -5.00
C LEU A 6 -15.53 -5.39 -3.74
N PHE A 7 -14.64 -4.66 -3.08
CA PHE A 7 -13.90 -5.12 -1.91
C PHE A 7 -14.12 -4.26 -0.66
N LYS A 8 -15.30 -3.63 -0.55
CA LYS A 8 -15.67 -2.85 0.65
C LYS A 8 -15.51 -3.73 1.91
N GLY A 9 -14.83 -3.19 2.92
CA GLY A 9 -14.54 -3.88 4.18
C GLY A 9 -13.38 -4.87 4.13
N LYS A 10 -12.66 -4.98 3.00
CA LYS A 10 -11.41 -5.74 2.90
C LYS A 10 -10.20 -4.84 3.07
N THR A 11 -9.12 -5.43 3.55
CA THR A 11 -7.85 -4.75 3.81
C THR A 11 -6.75 -5.36 2.95
N ILE A 12 -5.86 -4.51 2.42
CA ILE A 12 -4.64 -4.90 1.72
C ILE A 12 -3.46 -4.11 2.30
N ALA A 13 -2.32 -4.77 2.46
CA ALA A 13 -1.05 -4.14 2.82
C ALA A 13 -0.04 -4.34 1.70
N ILE A 14 0.73 -3.30 1.37
CA ILE A 14 1.78 -3.32 0.35
C ILE A 14 3.13 -3.30 1.05
N LEU A 15 3.99 -4.27 0.72
CA LEU A 15 5.35 -4.41 1.24
C LEU A 15 6.30 -4.61 0.04
N SER A 16 7.46 -3.96 0.07
CA SER A 16 8.56 -4.28 -0.84
C SER A 16 9.58 -5.18 -0.13
N GLY A 17 9.97 -6.27 -0.82
CA GLY A 17 10.89 -7.26 -0.27
C GLY A 17 12.36 -6.85 -0.28
N GLY A 18 12.69 -5.71 -0.91
CA GLY A 18 14.05 -5.21 -1.12
C GLY A 18 14.37 -4.99 -2.60
N GLY A 19 15.57 -4.45 -2.88
CA GLY A 19 16.02 -4.08 -4.22
C GLY A 19 15.44 -2.74 -4.66
N ASP A 20 16.02 -1.64 -4.17
CA ASP A 20 15.50 -0.30 -4.46
C ASP A 20 15.70 0.05 -5.94
N THR A 21 14.60 0.38 -6.59
CA THR A 21 14.57 0.79 -7.99
C THR A 21 13.44 1.81 -8.16
N PRO A 22 13.62 2.82 -9.04
CA PRO A 22 12.57 3.79 -9.32
C PRO A 22 11.21 3.17 -9.71
N ALA A 23 11.21 1.94 -10.23
CA ALA A 23 10.00 1.23 -10.63
C ALA A 23 9.10 0.79 -9.46
N ILE A 24 9.65 0.63 -8.25
CA ILE A 24 8.88 0.15 -7.09
C ILE A 24 7.88 1.22 -6.65
N ASN A 25 8.32 2.47 -6.56
CA ASN A 25 7.47 3.59 -6.14
C ASN A 25 6.25 3.74 -7.05
N SER A 26 6.46 3.69 -8.36
CA SER A 26 5.40 3.72 -9.37
C SER A 26 4.45 2.52 -9.25
N SER A 27 4.98 1.33 -8.95
CA SER A 27 4.18 0.11 -8.78
C SER A 27 3.28 0.18 -7.53
N ILE A 28 3.82 0.70 -6.43
CA ILE A 28 3.09 0.87 -5.17
C ILE A 28 1.96 1.90 -5.34
N GLU A 29 2.25 3.01 -6.00
CA GLU A 29 1.24 4.02 -6.31
C GLU A 29 0.10 3.43 -7.17
N ALA A 30 0.44 2.71 -8.24
CA ALA A 30 -0.55 2.09 -9.12
C ALA A 30 -1.44 1.08 -8.38
N VAL A 31 -0.84 0.20 -7.56
CA VAL A 31 -1.58 -0.78 -6.75
C VAL A 31 -2.47 -0.09 -5.72
N ARG A 32 -1.95 0.90 -4.99
CA ARG A 32 -2.70 1.70 -4.01
C ARG A 32 -3.92 2.36 -4.65
N ASN A 33 -3.73 3.04 -5.79
CA ASN A 33 -4.78 3.72 -6.53
C ASN A 33 -5.89 2.74 -6.90
N ARG A 34 -5.52 1.63 -7.54
CA ARG A 34 -6.49 0.62 -7.98
C ARG A 34 -7.23 -0.02 -6.82
N ALA A 35 -6.53 -0.38 -5.75
CA ALA A 35 -7.13 -1.00 -4.57
C ALA A 35 -8.13 -0.08 -3.87
N SER A 36 -7.77 1.20 -3.67
CA SER A 36 -8.67 2.20 -3.07
C SER A 36 -9.94 2.45 -3.92
N MET A 37 -9.78 2.50 -5.26
CA MET A 37 -10.92 2.58 -6.18
C MET A 37 -11.87 1.38 -6.04
N LEU A 38 -11.31 0.18 -5.87
CA LEU A 38 -12.08 -1.05 -5.69
C LEU A 38 -12.66 -1.24 -4.26
N GLY A 39 -12.32 -0.36 -3.32
CA GLY A 39 -12.92 -0.29 -2.00
C GLY A 39 -12.12 -0.95 -0.87
N PHE A 40 -10.87 -1.33 -1.14
CA PHE A 40 -9.98 -1.78 -0.08
C PHE A 40 -9.59 -0.64 0.87
N LYS A 41 -9.41 -0.99 2.15
CA LYS A 41 -8.56 -0.22 3.05
C LYS A 41 -7.11 -0.58 2.74
N VAL A 42 -6.31 0.40 2.34
CA VAL A 42 -4.94 0.18 1.86
C VAL A 42 -3.95 0.62 2.92
N TYR A 43 -2.96 -0.22 3.19
CA TYR A 43 -1.84 0.07 4.06
C TYR A 43 -0.51 -0.11 3.34
N GLY A 44 0.51 0.62 3.75
CA GLY A 44 1.90 0.44 3.35
C GLY A 44 2.73 -0.01 4.53
N VAL A 45 3.63 -0.96 4.30
CA VAL A 45 4.63 -1.37 5.29
C VAL A 45 5.93 -0.62 5.01
N LEU A 46 6.39 0.14 5.99
CA LEU A 46 7.67 0.82 5.93
C LEU A 46 8.82 -0.16 6.20
N ARG A 47 10.02 0.11 5.67
CA ARG A 47 11.25 -0.67 5.96
C ARG A 47 11.13 -2.18 5.67
N GLY A 48 10.29 -2.54 4.70
CA GLY A 48 10.10 -3.92 4.23
C GLY A 48 9.76 -4.90 5.37
N TRP A 49 10.41 -6.07 5.34
CA TRP A 49 10.21 -7.11 6.35
C TRP A 49 10.56 -6.66 7.77
N LYS A 50 11.53 -5.74 7.93
CA LYS A 50 11.93 -5.24 9.26
C LYS A 50 10.80 -4.45 9.91
N GLY A 51 10.09 -3.60 9.15
CA GLY A 51 8.95 -2.87 9.69
C GLY A 51 7.76 -3.78 9.97
N LEU A 52 7.54 -4.81 9.14
CA LEU A 52 6.46 -5.77 9.37
C LEU A 52 6.66 -6.61 10.63
N LEU A 53 7.85 -7.20 10.79
CA LEU A 53 8.16 -8.17 11.85
C LEU A 53 8.68 -7.51 13.14
N GLY A 54 9.11 -6.25 13.05
CA GLY A 54 9.59 -5.46 14.19
C GLY A 54 8.45 -4.77 14.92
N GLU A 55 8.47 -3.44 14.94
CA GLU A 55 7.51 -2.62 15.70
C GLU A 55 6.15 -2.46 15.03
N GLY A 56 5.97 -3.00 13.82
CA GLY A 56 4.73 -2.86 13.07
C GLY A 56 4.61 -1.50 12.40
N ASP A 57 5.64 -1.10 11.65
CA ASP A 57 5.71 0.19 10.95
C ASP A 57 4.74 0.22 9.74
N ILE A 58 3.44 0.36 10.03
CA ILE A 58 2.36 0.28 9.05
C ILE A 58 1.63 1.62 8.98
N VAL A 59 1.46 2.16 7.77
CA VAL A 59 0.76 3.42 7.52
C VAL A 59 -0.47 3.23 6.65
N GLU A 60 -1.54 3.96 6.94
CA GLU A 60 -2.75 3.93 6.10
C GLU A 60 -2.56 4.77 4.82
N LEU A 61 -2.76 4.15 3.65
CA LEU A 61 -2.54 4.75 2.33
C LEU A 61 -3.84 5.02 1.54
N THR A 62 -5.00 4.62 2.07
CA THR A 62 -6.28 4.57 1.32
C THR A 62 -6.63 5.87 0.59
N ASN A 63 -6.48 7.01 1.26
CA ASN A 63 -6.91 8.32 0.75
C ASN A 63 -5.81 9.39 0.84
N ILE A 64 -4.56 8.99 1.03
CA ILE A 64 -3.42 9.91 1.03
C ILE A 64 -2.65 9.83 -0.28
N PRO A 65 -2.15 10.96 -0.82
CA PRO A 65 -1.25 10.94 -1.95
C PRO A 65 -0.01 10.10 -1.64
N TYR A 66 0.43 9.31 -2.61
CA TYR A 66 1.70 8.61 -2.49
C TYR A 66 2.84 9.62 -2.65
N ASN A 67 3.73 9.70 -1.68
CA ASN A 67 4.83 10.68 -1.64
C ASN A 67 6.21 10.06 -1.93
N GLY A 68 6.27 8.80 -2.36
CA GLY A 68 7.52 8.11 -2.69
C GLY A 68 8.25 7.46 -1.51
N ILE A 69 7.74 7.53 -0.27
CA ILE A 69 8.46 7.06 0.92
C ILE A 69 8.00 5.65 1.36
N TYR A 70 6.91 5.13 0.78
CA TYR A 70 6.33 3.86 1.21
C TYR A 70 6.76 2.76 0.25
N GLY A 71 7.66 1.89 0.72
CA GLY A 71 8.17 0.73 -0.02
C GLY A 71 9.52 0.89 -0.71
N GLY A 72 10.30 1.92 -0.36
CA GLY A 72 11.68 2.03 -0.79
C GLY A 72 12.37 3.29 -0.28
N THR A 73 13.22 3.10 0.74
CA THR A 73 14.51 3.76 1.01
C THR A 73 15.34 2.80 1.83
#